data_AF-Q9V0B7-F1
#
_entry.id   AF-Q9V0B7-F1
#
_cell.length_a   1.000
_cell.length_b   1.000
_cell.length_c   1.000
_cell.angle_alpha   90.00
_cell.angle_beta   90.00
_cell.angle_gamma   90.00
#
_symmetry.space_group_name_H-M   'P 1'
#
loop_
_entity.id
_entity.type
_entity.pdbx_description
1 polymer ?
#
loop_
_entity_poly.entity_id
_entity_poly.type
_entity_poly.pdbx_seq_one_letter_code
_entity_poly.pdbx_strand_id
1 'polypeptide(L)'
;MRLIFEEHYGEYKLKKLKKSLSQKFEIYRAYLRNLNRLIVVIPAPSDVSKLTYIMEKYSLLPNDALIVLTCKVYGINKIATFDSDFENVDFLEKLP
;
A
#
# COMPACT_ATOMS: atom_id res chain seq x y z
N MET A 1 -2.95 -3.99 -22.45
CA MET A 1 -3.53 -4.92 -21.46
C MET A 1 -5.03 -5.18 -21.66
N ARG A 2 -5.88 -4.16 -21.89
CA ARG A 2 -7.33 -4.33 -22.15
C ARG A 2 -7.65 -5.06 -23.46
N LEU A 3 -6.95 -4.72 -24.55
CA LEU A 3 -7.13 -5.34 -25.87
C LEU A 3 -6.81 -6.85 -25.88
N ILE A 4 -5.72 -7.24 -25.21
CA ILE A 4 -5.26 -8.65 -25.11
C ILE A 4 -6.30 -9.53 -24.38
N PHE A 5 -7.01 -8.97 -23.40
CA PHE A 5 -8.01 -9.69 -22.61
C PHE A 5 -9.36 -9.83 -23.35
N GLU A 6 -9.75 -8.81 -24.13
CA GLU A 6 -11.00 -8.82 -24.92
C GLU A 6 -10.94 -9.88 -26.02
N GLU A 7 -9.79 -10.02 -26.68
CA GLU A 7 -9.56 -10.95 -27.78
C GLU A 7 -9.59 -12.43 -27.35
N HIS A 8 -9.12 -12.75 -26.15
CA HIS A 8 -9.03 -14.15 -25.66
C HIS A 8 -10.21 -14.62 -24.81
N TYR A 9 -10.95 -13.71 -24.16
CA TYR A 9 -11.98 -14.09 -23.17
C TYR A 9 -13.39 -13.53 -23.46
N GLY A 10 -13.54 -12.61 -24.42
CA GLY A 10 -14.81 -12.01 -24.84
C GLY A 10 -15.39 -10.97 -23.87
N GLU A 11 -16.12 -9.99 -24.40
CA GLU A 11 -16.66 -8.84 -23.64
C GLU A 11 -17.52 -9.23 -22.43
N TYR A 12 -18.26 -10.35 -22.52
CA TYR A 12 -19.15 -10.83 -21.47
C TYR A 12 -18.39 -11.25 -20.19
N LYS A 13 -17.23 -11.94 -20.34
CA LYS A 13 -16.40 -12.33 -19.18
C LYS A 13 -15.78 -11.10 -18.52
N LEU A 14 -15.40 -10.08 -19.29
CA LEU A 14 -14.88 -8.81 -18.77
C LEU A 14 -15.92 -8.00 -18.00
N LYS A 15 -17.17 -7.90 -18.49
CA LYS A 15 -18.27 -7.26 -17.75
C LYS A 15 -18.56 -7.98 -16.43
N LYS A 16 -18.58 -9.32 -16.44
CA LYS A 16 -18.79 -10.14 -15.23
C LYS A 16 -17.64 -9.99 -14.23
N LEU A 17 -16.40 -9.96 -14.71
CA LEU A 17 -15.21 -9.72 -13.89
C LEU A 17 -15.23 -8.32 -13.28
N LYS A 18 -15.49 -7.27 -14.08
CA LYS A 18 -15.64 -5.90 -13.58
C LYS A 18 -16.72 -5.80 -12.53
N LYS A 19 -17.90 -6.40 -12.76
CA LYS A 19 -19.00 -6.41 -11.80
C LYS A 19 -18.60 -7.10 -10.49
N SER A 20 -17.93 -8.25 -10.56
CA SER A 20 -17.42 -8.97 -9.38
C SER A 20 -16.35 -8.16 -8.62
N LEU A 21 -15.42 -7.52 -9.34
CA LEU A 21 -14.43 -6.63 -8.74
C LEU A 21 -15.09 -5.42 -8.07
N SER A 22 -16.01 -4.73 -8.75
CA SER A 22 -16.76 -3.61 -8.18
C SER A 22 -17.53 -4.00 -6.92
N GLN A 23 -18.16 -5.17 -6.91
CA GLN A 23 -18.91 -5.66 -5.76
C GLN A 23 -17.98 -5.99 -4.58
N LYS A 24 -16.79 -6.55 -4.84
CA LYS A 24 -15.76 -6.74 -3.81
C LYS A 24 -15.23 -5.39 -3.27
N PHE A 25 -15.05 -4.39 -4.12
CA PHE A 25 -14.62 -3.06 -3.71
C PHE A 25 -15.65 -2.36 -2.81
N GLU A 26 -16.96 -2.57 -3.01
CA GLU A 26 -17.99 -2.01 -2.11
C GLU A 26 -17.89 -2.60 -0.69
N ILE A 27 -17.70 -3.92 -0.58
CA ILE A 27 -17.49 -4.57 0.72
C ILE A 27 -16.23 -4.02 1.40
N TYR A 28 -15.14 -3.87 0.63
CA TYR A 28 -13.90 -3.32 1.13
C TYR A 28 -14.05 -1.86 1.57
N ARG A 29 -14.79 -1.05 0.81
CA ARG A 29 -15.11 0.34 1.17
C ARG A 29 -15.95 0.42 2.44
N ALA A 30 -16.96 -0.43 2.59
CA ALA A 30 -17.78 -0.48 3.79
C ALA A 30 -16.95 -0.88 5.02
N TYR A 31 -16.04 -1.85 4.86
CA TYR A 31 -15.09 -2.25 5.90
C TYR A 31 -14.16 -1.09 6.29
N LEU A 32 -13.54 -0.42 5.31
CA LEU A 32 -12.68 0.74 5.55
C LEU A 32 -13.42 1.92 6.21
N ARG A 33 -14.68 2.18 5.83
CA ARG A 33 -15.49 3.22 6.49
C ARG A 33 -15.71 2.94 7.98
N ASN A 34 -15.91 1.69 8.37
CA ASN A 34 -16.04 1.32 9.78
C ASN A 34 -14.69 1.43 10.51
N LEU A 35 -13.60 1.06 9.85
CA LEU A 35 -12.24 1.21 10.38
C LEU A 35 -11.80 2.67 10.53
N ASN A 36 -12.31 3.61 9.74
CA ASN A 36 -11.98 5.04 9.84
C ASN A 36 -12.32 5.66 11.21
N ARG A 37 -13.05 4.97 12.10
CA ARG A 37 -13.26 5.40 13.49
C ARG A 37 -12.11 5.02 14.42
N LEU A 38 -11.24 4.10 13.99
CA LEU A 38 -10.14 3.53 14.76
C LEU A 38 -8.77 3.80 14.12
N ILE A 39 -8.75 4.08 12.81
CA ILE A 39 -7.54 4.28 12.01
C ILE A 39 -7.54 5.68 11.42
N VAL A 40 -6.39 6.36 11.51
CA VAL A 40 -6.12 7.62 10.82
C VAL A 40 -5.33 7.31 9.55
N VAL A 41 -5.86 7.72 8.40
CA VAL A 41 -5.12 7.63 7.12
C VAL A 41 -4.37 8.94 6.91
N ILE A 42 -3.05 8.86 6.84
CA ILE A 42 -2.18 10.02 6.61
C ILE A 42 -1.70 10.05 5.15
N PRO A 43 -1.54 11.25 4.54
CA PRO A 43 -1.02 11.34 3.19
C PRO A 43 0.47 11.00 3.16
N ALA A 44 0.86 10.19 2.18
CA ALA A 44 2.25 9.83 1.95
C ALA A 44 3.06 11.03 1.43
N PRO A 45 4.33 11.20 1.85
CA PRO A 45 5.21 12.22 1.30
C PRO A 45 5.47 12.01 -0.20
N SER A 46 5.56 13.09 -0.97
CA SER A 46 5.78 13.05 -2.42
C SER A 46 7.20 13.44 -2.85
N ASP A 47 8.12 13.62 -1.90
CA ASP A 47 9.51 14.02 -2.16
C ASP A 47 10.30 12.82 -2.70
N VAL A 48 10.48 12.79 -4.02
CA VAL A 48 11.16 11.72 -4.74
C VAL A 48 12.62 11.58 -4.30
N SER A 49 13.32 12.69 -4.04
CA SER A 49 14.72 12.65 -3.62
C SER A 49 14.87 12.01 -2.24
N LYS A 50 13.98 12.34 -1.30
CA LYS A 50 13.95 11.66 0.01
C LYS A 50 13.55 10.19 -0.12
N LEU A 51 12.63 9.86 -1.01
CA LEU A 51 12.23 8.48 -1.26
C LEU A 51 13.40 7.64 -1.76
N THR A 52 14.12 8.11 -2.79
CA THR A 52 15.30 7.44 -3.32
C THR A 52 16.38 7.26 -2.25
N TYR A 53 16.61 8.28 -1.42
CA TYR A 53 17.54 8.16 -0.29
C TYR A 53 17.15 7.05 0.70
N ILE A 54 15.87 6.91 1.03
CA ILE A 54 15.39 5.84 1.92
C ILE A 54 15.53 4.47 1.25
N MET A 55 15.21 4.37 -0.04
CA MET A 55 15.41 3.13 -0.81
C MET A 55 16.86 2.68 -0.76
N GLU A 56 17.80 3.58 -1.02
CA GLU A 56 19.24 3.29 -1.00
C GLU A 56 19.73 2.97 0.41
N LYS A 57 19.35 3.79 1.41
CA LYS A 57 19.83 3.62 2.79
C LYS A 57 19.45 2.26 3.38
N TYR A 58 18.22 1.80 3.15
CA TYR A 58 17.70 0.58 3.76
C TYR A 58 17.55 -0.58 2.77
N SER A 59 18.00 -0.41 1.51
CA SER A 59 17.85 -1.41 0.44
C SER A 59 16.40 -1.88 0.23
N LEU A 60 15.46 -0.94 0.29
CA LEU A 60 14.02 -1.20 0.21
C LEU A 60 13.45 -0.94 -1.19
N LEU A 61 12.42 -1.71 -1.55
CA LEU A 61 11.61 -1.40 -2.72
C LEU A 61 10.85 -0.07 -2.54
N PRO A 62 10.40 0.59 -3.62
CA PRO A 62 9.77 1.91 -3.53
C PRO A 62 8.59 2.00 -2.55
N ASN A 63 7.77 0.95 -2.46
CA ASN A 63 6.60 0.95 -1.57
C ASN A 63 7.01 0.90 -0.09
N ASP A 64 7.97 0.02 0.26
CA ASP A 64 8.43 -0.12 1.65
C ASP A 64 9.24 1.10 2.07
N ALA A 65 10.05 1.64 1.17
CA ALA A 65 10.72 2.91 1.37
C ALA A 65 9.74 4.08 1.57
N LEU A 66 8.60 4.09 0.87
CA LEU A 66 7.57 5.11 1.07
C LEU A 66 6.90 4.98 2.44
N ILE A 67 6.68 3.76 2.93
CA ILE A 67 6.20 3.51 4.30
C ILE A 67 7.22 4.06 5.31
N VAL A 68 8.49 3.71 5.19
CA VAL A 68 9.57 4.20 6.07
C VAL A 68 9.69 5.72 6.04
N LEU A 69 9.67 6.34 4.84
CA LEU A 69 9.70 7.79 4.69
C LEU A 69 8.50 8.45 5.37
N THR A 70 7.31 7.87 5.22
CA THR A 70 6.10 8.34 5.88
C THR A 70 6.28 8.28 7.39
N CYS A 71 6.70 7.14 7.95
CA CYS A 71 6.95 7.03 9.38
C CYS A 71 7.93 8.09 9.88
N LYS A 72 9.03 8.31 9.16
CA LYS A 72 10.04 9.31 9.51
C LYS A 72 9.51 10.74 9.51
N VAL A 73 8.74 11.13 8.48
CA VAL A 73 8.17 12.48 8.36
C VAL A 73 7.16 12.78 9.46
N TYR A 74 6.38 11.79 9.86
CA TYR A 74 5.33 11.94 10.89
C TYR A 74 5.81 11.58 12.30
N GLY A 75 7.10 11.25 12.50
CA GLY A 75 7.65 10.90 13.81
C GLY A 75 7.13 9.57 14.38
N ILE A 76 6.69 8.65 13.52
CA ILE A 76 6.22 7.31 13.90
C ILE A 76 7.44 6.40 14.03
N ASN A 77 7.63 5.83 15.21
CA ASN A 77 8.76 4.97 15.55
C ASN A 77 8.36 3.51 15.84
N LYS A 78 7.09 3.16 15.71
CA LYS A 78 6.56 1.80 15.89
C LYS A 78 5.80 1.37 14.64
N ILE A 79 5.98 0.13 14.22
CA ILE A 79 5.31 -0.44 13.06
C ILE A 79 4.73 -1.82 13.38
N ALA A 80 3.46 -2.03 13.04
CA ALA A 80 2.83 -3.35 13.09
C ALA A 80 2.91 -3.95 11.67
N THR A 81 3.80 -4.93 11.48
CA THR A 81 3.98 -5.62 10.20
C THR A 81 4.52 -7.03 10.44
N PHE A 82 4.20 -7.96 9.54
CA PHE A 82 4.83 -9.28 9.50
C PHE A 82 6.04 -9.33 8.57
N ASP A 83 6.29 -8.25 7.84
CA ASP A 83 7.37 -8.16 6.87
C ASP A 83 8.73 -8.01 7.58
N SER A 84 9.72 -8.79 7.15
CA SER A 84 11.09 -8.76 7.67
C SER A 84 11.91 -7.62 7.07
N ASP A 85 11.48 -7.03 5.95
CA ASP A 85 12.25 -5.99 5.26
C ASP A 85 12.45 -4.74 6.13
N PHE A 86 11.57 -4.51 7.10
CA PHE A 86 11.66 -3.38 8.05
C PHE A 86 12.61 -3.62 9.22
N GLU A 87 13.18 -4.82 9.38
CA GLU A 87 14.06 -5.16 10.51
C GLU A 87 15.38 -4.37 10.49
N ASN A 88 15.84 -3.95 9.31
CA ASN A 88 17.05 -3.15 9.15
C ASN A 88 16.82 -1.64 9.30
N VAL A 89 15.59 -1.21 9.62
CA VAL A 89 15.25 0.20 9.76
C VAL A 89 15.51 0.66 11.20
N ASP A 90 16.70 1.22 11.41
CA ASP A 90 17.27 1.66 12.69
C ASP A 90 16.33 2.44 13.65
N PHE A 91 15.36 3.21 13.15
CA PHE A 91 14.46 4.01 13.98
C PHE A 91 13.07 3.39 14.20
N LEU A 92 12.77 2.24 13.59
CA LEU A 92 11.48 1.57 13.71
C LEU A 92 11.55 0.38 14.67
N GLU A 93 10.65 0.39 15.65
CA GLU A 93 10.36 -0.74 16.52
C GLU A 93 9.22 -1.58 15.91
N LYS A 94 9.50 -2.84 15.60
CA LYS A 94 8.47 -3.79 15.15
C LYS A 94 7.63 -4.24 16.35
N LEU A 95 6.32 -4.09 16.23
CA LEU A 95 5.38 -4.57 17.25
C LEU A 95 5.15 -6.09 17.10
N PRO A 96 4.87 -6.81 18.20
CA PRO A 96 4.57 -8.25 18.19
C PRO A 96 3.34 -8.62 17.35
#